data_AF-A0A6N9R547-F1
#
_entry.id   AF-A0A6N9R547-F1
#
_cell.length_a   1.000
_cell.length_b   1.000
_cell.length_c   1.000
_cell.angle_alpha   90.00
_cell.angle_beta   90.00
_cell.angle_gamma   90.00
#
_symmetry.space_group_name_H-M   'P 1'
#
loop_
_entity.id
_entity.type
_entity.pdbx_description
1 polymer ?
#
loop_
_entity_poly.entity_id
_entity_poly.type
_entity_poly.pdbx_seq_one_letter_code
_entity_poly.pdbx_strand_id
1 'polypeptide(L)'
;MGPTASGKSALALALAERFPMEIVSVDSAQVFRGMDIGTAKPDAPTRERVPHHLIDVIDPTDAYSVARFRVDALDAVAAIRRRGRIPLLVGGTMLYFKALREGLSALPAADPALRARIDLRA
;
A
#
# COMPACT_ATOMS: atom_id res chain seq x y z
N MET A 1 5.38 11.03 -3.14
CA MET A 1 4.22 11.38 -2.27
C MET A 1 3.44 12.51 -2.93
N GLY A 2 2.14 12.64 -2.65
CA GLY A 2 1.29 13.75 -3.12
C GLY A 2 -0.21 13.42 -3.07
N PRO A 3 -1.11 14.42 -3.14
CA PRO A 3 -2.55 14.24 -2.94
C PRO A 3 -3.21 13.47 -4.11
N THR A 4 -4.39 12.89 -3.91
CA THR A 4 -5.16 12.22 -4.97
C THR A 4 -5.30 13.10 -6.21
N ALA A 5 -5.31 12.50 -7.41
CA ALA A 5 -5.33 13.17 -8.71
C ALA A 5 -4.11 14.04 -9.08
N SER A 6 -3.03 14.07 -8.29
CA SER A 6 -1.82 14.85 -8.60
C SER A 6 -0.87 14.24 -9.66
N GLY A 7 -1.33 13.31 -10.50
CA GLY A 7 -0.50 12.71 -11.57
C GLY A 7 0.62 11.75 -11.14
N LYS A 8 0.71 11.37 -9.86
CA LYS A 8 1.78 10.49 -9.32
C LYS A 8 1.94 9.18 -10.06
N SER A 9 0.83 8.51 -10.37
CA SER A 9 0.86 7.21 -11.03
C SER A 9 1.47 7.32 -12.43
N ALA A 10 1.08 8.35 -13.19
CA ALA A 10 1.65 8.60 -14.52
C ALA A 10 3.17 8.87 -14.47
N LEU A 11 3.62 9.70 -13.52
CA LEU A 11 5.05 9.95 -13.32
C LEU A 11 5.81 8.70 -12.87
N ALA A 12 5.23 7.91 -11.96
CA ALA A 12 5.84 6.68 -11.47
C ALA A 12 6.04 5.65 -12.58
N LEU A 13 5.05 5.49 -13.46
CA LEU A 13 5.14 4.61 -14.63
C LEU A 13 6.24 5.08 -15.59
N ALA A 14 6.26 6.37 -15.94
CA ALA A 14 7.27 6.93 -16.83
C ALA A 14 8.70 6.74 -16.28
N LEU A 15 8.88 6.81 -14.97
CA LEU A 15 10.17 6.52 -14.32
C LEU A 15 10.49 5.03 -14.35
N ALA A 16 9.53 4.17 -14.03
CA ALA A 16 9.75 2.72 -13.95
C ALA A 16 9.94 2.05 -15.32
N GLU A 17 9.56 2.72 -16.41
CA GLU A 17 9.88 2.30 -17.78
C GLU A 17 11.30 2.67 -18.21
N ARG A 18 11.90 3.68 -17.59
CA ARG A 18 13.25 4.16 -17.91
C ARG A 18 14.33 3.57 -17.02
N PHE A 19 13.98 3.18 -15.81
CA PHE A 19 14.91 2.68 -14.80
C PHE A 19 14.48 1.29 -14.32
N PRO A 20 15.39 0.46 -13.79
CA PRO A 20 15.07 -0.88 -13.29
C PRO A 20 14.30 -0.79 -11.96
N MET A 21 13.10 -0.24 -11.99
CA MET A 21 12.24 -0.02 -10.83
C MET A 21 11.09 -1.03 -10.80
N GLU A 22 10.52 -1.18 -9.60
CA GLU A 22 9.24 -1.83 -9.35
C GLU A 22 8.44 -0.95 -8.37
N ILE A 23 7.12 -0.89 -8.53
CA ILE A 23 6.26 0.01 -7.76
C ILE A 23 5.71 -0.71 -6.53
N VAL A 24 5.84 -0.10 -5.35
CA VAL A 24 5.16 -0.53 -4.13
C VAL A 24 4.02 0.46 -3.84
N SER A 25 2.77 0.00 -3.89
CA SER A 25 1.62 0.85 -3.59
C SER A 25 1.58 1.21 -2.11
N VAL A 26 1.36 2.49 -1.81
CA VAL A 26 1.21 3.06 -0.46
C VAL A 26 -0.17 3.72 -0.36
N ASP A 27 -1.18 2.89 -0.56
CA ASP A 27 -2.59 3.29 -0.56
C ASP A 27 -3.41 2.26 0.22
N SER A 28 -4.27 2.73 1.13
CA SER A 28 -5.06 1.86 2.01
C SER A 28 -6.28 1.25 1.31
N ALA A 29 -6.67 1.73 0.14
CA ALA A 29 -7.82 1.24 -0.61
C ALA A 29 -7.42 0.27 -1.74
N GLN A 30 -6.23 0.47 -2.35
CA GLN A 30 -5.78 -0.38 -3.46
C GLN A 30 -5.42 -1.82 -3.04
N VAL A 31 -5.31 -2.09 -1.74
CA VAL A 31 -5.02 -3.42 -1.19
C VAL A 31 -6.18 -4.40 -1.31
N PHE A 32 -7.42 -3.92 -1.50
CA PHE A 32 -8.63 -4.75 -1.51
C PHE A 32 -8.94 -5.31 -2.89
N ARG A 33 -9.09 -6.62 -3.01
CA ARG A 33 -9.46 -7.30 -4.26
C ARG A 33 -10.82 -6.88 -4.79
N GLY A 34 -10.95 -6.75 -6.12
CA GLY A 34 -12.21 -6.43 -6.80
C GLY A 34 -12.71 -4.98 -6.63
N MET A 35 -12.07 -4.16 -5.81
CA MET A 35 -12.40 -2.75 -5.64
C MET A 35 -11.58 -1.87 -6.59
N ASP A 36 -11.75 -2.02 -7.91
CA ASP A 36 -10.79 -1.45 -8.88
C ASP A 36 -11.09 0.00 -9.26
N ILE A 37 -12.31 0.27 -9.74
CA ILE A 37 -12.72 1.57 -10.29
C ILE A 37 -12.72 2.64 -9.18
N GLY A 38 -13.38 2.37 -8.06
CA GLY A 38 -13.54 3.34 -6.97
C GLY A 38 -12.25 3.70 -6.23
N THR A 39 -11.19 2.90 -6.39
CA THR A 39 -9.89 3.12 -5.74
C THR A 39 -8.81 3.60 -6.71
N ALA A 40 -9.20 3.85 -7.97
CA ALA A 40 -8.31 4.27 -9.05
C ALA A 40 -7.06 3.38 -9.17
N LYS A 41 -7.24 2.05 -9.10
CA LYS A 41 -6.15 1.11 -9.32
C LYS A 41 -5.62 1.22 -10.75
N PRO A 42 -4.30 1.02 -10.95
CA PRO A 42 -3.77 0.81 -12.28
C PRO A 42 -4.43 -0.43 -12.92
N ASP A 43 -4.83 -0.29 -14.18
CA ASP A 43 -5.44 -1.37 -14.95
C ASP A 43 -4.45 -2.51 -15.24
N ALA A 44 -4.97 -3.66 -15.70
CA ALA A 44 -4.14 -4.83 -15.98
C ALA A 44 -2.99 -4.53 -16.99
N PRO A 45 -3.22 -3.84 -18.12
CA PRO A 45 -2.14 -3.49 -19.05
C PRO A 45 -1.03 -2.64 -18.41
N THR A 46 -1.40 -1.72 -17.52
CA THR A 46 -0.42 -0.90 -16.78
C THR A 46 0.41 -1.74 -15.82
N ARG A 47 -0.21 -2.70 -15.13
CA ARG A 47 0.48 -3.60 -14.19
C ARG A 47 1.36 -4.65 -14.87
N GLU A 48 1.06 -5.00 -16.13
CA GLU A 48 1.90 -5.88 -16.94
C GLU A 48 3.20 -5.19 -17.39
N ARG A 49 3.15 -3.87 -17.64
CA ARG A 49 4.34 -3.08 -18.05
C ARG A 49 5.34 -2.90 -16.92
N VAL A 50 4.84 -2.67 -15.70
CA VAL A 50 5.66 -2.41 -14.51
C VAL A 50 5.10 -3.24 -13.35
N PRO A 51 5.91 -4.08 -12.68
CA PRO A 51 5.45 -4.82 -11.50
C PRO A 51 4.96 -3.86 -10.40
N HIS A 52 3.72 -4.08 -9.95
CA HIS A 52 3.12 -3.38 -8.80
C HIS A 52 2.94 -4.35 -7.64
N HIS A 53 3.40 -3.94 -6.46
CA HIS A 53 3.27 -4.65 -5.20
C HIS A 53 2.21 -3.98 -4.32
N LEU A 54 1.64 -4.76 -3.41
CA LEU A 54 0.62 -4.33 -2.44
C LEU A 54 -0.69 -3.82 -3.07
N ILE A 55 -1.06 -4.40 -4.21
CA ILE A 55 -2.38 -4.26 -4.83
C ILE A 55 -3.06 -5.63 -4.76
N ASP A 56 -4.38 -5.68 -4.51
CA ASP A 56 -5.14 -6.93 -4.48
C ASP A 56 -4.63 -7.97 -3.46
N VAL A 57 -4.20 -7.49 -2.28
CA VAL A 57 -3.58 -8.30 -1.22
C VAL A 57 -4.60 -9.02 -0.35
N ILE A 58 -5.76 -8.41 -0.09
CA ILE A 58 -6.77 -8.91 0.87
C ILE A 58 -8.20 -8.83 0.31
N ASP A 59 -9.14 -9.51 0.96
CA ASP A 59 -10.57 -9.41 0.65
C ASP A 59 -11.16 -8.09 1.20
N PRO A 60 -12.18 -7.48 0.56
CA PRO A 60 -12.88 -6.30 1.09
C PRO A 60 -13.44 -6.45 2.51
N THR A 61 -13.71 -7.68 2.96
CA THR A 61 -14.20 -7.97 4.31
C THR A 61 -13.09 -8.08 5.36
N ASP A 62 -11.82 -8.18 4.94
CA ASP A 62 -10.67 -8.28 5.82
C ASP A 62 -10.21 -6.90 6.32
N ALA A 63 -9.70 -6.85 7.55
CA ALA A 63 -9.07 -5.63 8.07
C ALA A 63 -7.60 -5.50 7.62
N TYR A 64 -7.21 -4.30 7.17
CA TYR A 64 -5.81 -3.96 6.86
C TYR A 64 -5.30 -2.83 7.74
N SER A 65 -4.28 -3.12 8.54
CA SER A 65 -3.70 -2.16 9.48
C SER A 65 -2.40 -1.56 8.94
N VAL A 66 -2.03 -0.38 9.45
CA VAL A 66 -0.74 0.23 9.15
C VAL A 66 0.44 -0.63 9.61
N ALA A 67 0.27 -1.42 10.67
CA ALA A 67 1.29 -2.36 11.14
C ALA A 67 1.51 -3.49 10.13
N ARG A 68 0.42 -4.07 9.59
CA ARG A 68 0.49 -5.08 8.53
C ARG A 68 1.10 -4.49 7.26
N PHE A 69 0.63 -3.32 6.82
CA PHE A 69 1.23 -2.60 5.69
C PHE A 69 2.74 -2.44 5.83
N ARG A 70 3.23 -2.05 7.02
CA ARG A 70 4.66 -1.84 7.23
C ARG A 70 5.46 -3.12 7.01
N VAL A 71 4.98 -4.26 7.50
CA VAL A 71 5.63 -5.56 7.29
C VAL A 71 5.64 -5.90 5.81
N ASP A 72 4.47 -5.88 5.17
CA ASP A 72 4.30 -6.25 3.76
C ASP A 72 5.14 -5.33 2.83
N ALA A 73 5.23 -4.03 3.13
CA ALA A 73 6.04 -3.07 2.40
C ALA A 73 7.54 -3.31 2.56
N LEU A 74 8.01 -3.65 3.76
CA LEU A 74 9.42 -3.97 4.00
C LEU A 74 9.82 -5.27 3.27
N ASP A 75 8.95 -6.28 3.28
CA ASP A 75 9.16 -7.54 2.59
C ASP A 75 9.21 -7.34 1.06
N ALA A 76 8.29 -6.55 0.51
CA ALA A 76 8.28 -6.17 -0.90
C ALA A 76 9.57 -5.42 -1.28
N VAL A 77 9.96 -4.42 -0.49
CA VAL A 77 11.21 -3.65 -0.69
C VAL A 77 12.44 -4.56 -0.68
N ALA A 78 12.52 -5.49 0.28
CA ALA A 78 13.63 -6.44 0.37
C ALA A 78 13.65 -7.38 -0.85
N ALA A 79 12.49 -7.88 -1.29
CA ALA A 79 12.38 -8.74 -2.45
C ALA A 79 12.81 -8.05 -3.75
N ILE A 80 12.39 -6.79 -3.96
CA ILE A 80 12.77 -5.97 -5.11
C ILE A 80 14.30 -5.75 -5.12
N ARG A 81 14.88 -5.40 -3.97
CA ARG A 81 16.33 -5.21 -3.84
C ARG A 81 17.12 -6.49 -4.10
N ARG A 82 16.65 -7.65 -3.66
CA ARG A 82 17.28 -8.95 -3.97
C ARG A 82 17.32 -9.26 -5.47
N ARG A 83 16.37 -8.73 -6.25
CA ARG A 83 16.37 -8.82 -7.72
C ARG A 83 17.26 -7.77 -8.40
N GLY A 84 17.98 -6.94 -7.64
CA GLY A 84 18.81 -5.86 -8.17
C GLY A 84 18.03 -4.66 -8.71
N ARG A 85 16.75 -4.51 -8.32
CA ARG A 85 15.86 -3.44 -8.78
C ARG A 85 15.63 -2.40 -7.69
N ILE A 86 15.15 -1.23 -8.09
CA ILE A 86 14.90 -0.09 -7.21
C ILE A 86 13.41 -0.06 -6.81
N PRO A 87 13.08 -0.20 -5.52
CA PRO A 87 11.70 -0.08 -5.06
C PRO A 87 11.24 1.38 -5.07
N LEU A 88 10.17 1.67 -5.82
CA LEU A 88 9.54 2.99 -5.91
C LEU A 88 8.22 2.99 -5.14
N LEU A 89 8.19 3.67 -4.00
CA LEU A 89 6.98 3.78 -3.17
C LEU A 89 6.06 4.90 -3.66
N VAL A 90 4.83 4.53 -4.04
CA VAL A 90 3.87 5.44 -4.68
C VAL A 90 2.52 5.34 -3.99
N GLY A 91 1.97 6.47 -3.55
CA GLY A 91 0.64 6.50 -2.94
C GLY A 91 0.35 7.80 -2.20
N GLY A 92 -0.83 7.86 -1.58
CA GLY A 92 -1.35 9.03 -0.87
C GLY A 92 -1.52 8.85 0.65
N THR A 93 -1.40 7.63 1.18
CA THR A 93 -1.67 7.38 2.61
C THR A 93 -0.49 7.81 3.47
N MET A 94 -0.51 9.06 3.95
CA MET A 94 0.61 9.65 4.72
C MET A 94 0.92 8.90 6.01
N LEU A 95 -0.09 8.31 6.67
CA LEU A 95 0.13 7.47 7.86
C LEU A 95 1.00 6.25 7.54
N TYR A 96 0.83 5.65 6.37
CA TYR A 96 1.62 4.50 5.93
C TYR A 96 3.07 4.89 5.66
N PHE A 97 3.30 6.03 4.97
CA PHE A 97 4.65 6.58 4.80
C PHE A 97 5.33 6.89 6.14
N LYS A 98 4.59 7.50 7.08
CA LYS A 98 5.10 7.81 8.42
C LYS A 98 5.54 6.54 9.15
N ALA A 99 4.67 5.53 9.19
CA ALA A 99 4.95 4.26 9.85
C ALA A 99 6.14 3.52 9.22
N LEU A 100 6.30 3.59 7.90
CA LEU A 100 7.43 2.97 7.22
C LEU A 100 8.76 3.68 7.58
N ARG A 101 8.75 5.01 7.66
CA ARG A 101 9.94 5.82 7.97
C ARG A 101 10.32 5.80 9.44
N GLU A 102 9.35 5.95 10.32
CA GLU A 102 9.57 6.18 11.77
C GLU A 102 9.32 4.92 12.60
N GLY A 103 8.74 3.87 12.02
CA GLY A 103 8.28 2.71 12.76
C GLY A 103 6.94 2.95 13.45
N LEU A 104 6.51 1.95 14.21
CA LEU A 104 5.32 1.99 15.05
C LEU A 104 5.70 1.51 16.44
N SER A 105 5.10 2.11 17.46
CA SER A 105 5.21 1.60 18.82
C SER A 105 4.58 0.22 18.93
N ALA A 106 5.16 -0.65 19.76
CA ALA A 106 4.60 -1.96 20.04
C ALA A 106 3.35 -1.80 20.89
N LEU A 107 2.18 -1.86 20.24
CA LEU A 107 0.87 -1.77 20.88
C LEU A 107 0.09 -3.07 20.62
N PRO A 108 -0.84 -3.46 21.52
CA PRO A 108 -1.71 -4.60 21.28
C PRO A 108 -2.58 -4.38 20.04
N ALA A 109 -2.96 -5.48 19.39
CA ALA A 109 -3.90 -5.45 18.28
C ALA A 109 -5.31 -5.05 18.75
N ALA A 110 -6.17 -4.66 17.81
CA ALA A 110 -7.55 -4.34 18.11
C ALA A 110 -8.29 -5.58 18.67
N ASP A 111 -8.97 -5.41 19.79
CA ASP A 111 -9.84 -6.42 20.40
C ASP A 111 -11.31 -6.12 20.02
N PRO A 112 -11.96 -6.97 19.21
CA PRO A 112 -13.35 -6.78 18.79
C PRO A 112 -14.35 -6.72 19.96
N ALA A 113 -14.14 -7.53 21.00
CA ALA A 113 -15.05 -7.59 22.15
C ALA A 113 -14.91 -6.33 23.02
N LEU A 114 -13.68 -5.85 23.22
CA LEU A 114 -13.44 -4.58 23.89
C LEU A 114 -14.06 -3.41 23.11
N ARG A 115 -13.92 -3.39 21.78
CA ARG A 115 -14.51 -2.35 20.93
C ARG A 115 -16.03 -2.33 21.03
N ALA A 116 -16.68 -3.49 20.91
CA ALA A 116 -18.14 -3.59 21.04
C ALA A 116 -18.65 -3.08 22.40
N ARG A 117 -17.91 -3.35 23.49
CA ARG A 117 -18.25 -2.85 24.83
C ARG A 117 -18.13 -1.33 24.96
N ILE A 118 -17.21 -0.71 24.23
CA ILE A 118 -17.02 0.75 24.24
C ILE A 118 -18.13 1.42 23.40
N ASP A 119 -18.45 0.87 22.24
CA ASP A 119 -19.48 1.41 21.34
C ASP A 119 -20.87 1.43 21.99
N LEU A 120 -21.17 0.45 22.86
CA LEU A 120 -22.42 0.42 23.65
C LEU A 120 -22.51 1.49 24.75
N ARG A 121 -21.43 2.22 25.04
CA ARG A 121 -21.38 3.28 26.06
C ARG A 121 -21.46 4.70 25.48
N ALA A 122 -21.38 4.83 24.15
CA ALA A 122 -21.51 6.10 23.43
C ALA A 122 -22.97 6.38 23.06
#